data_AF-A0A947AUC4-F1
#
_entry.id   AF-A0A947AUC4-F1
#
_cell.length_a   1.000
_cell.length_b   1.000
_cell.length_c   1.000
_cell.angle_alpha   90.00
_cell.angle_beta   90.00
_cell.angle_gamma   90.00
#
_symmetry.space_group_name_H-M   'P 1'
#
loop_
_entity.id
_entity.type
_entity.pdbx_description
1 polymer ?
#
loop_
_entity_poly.entity_id
_entity_poly.type
_entity_poly.pdbx_seq_one_letter_code
_entity_poly.pdbx_strand_id
1 'polypeptide(L)'
;MKNCNSCGKCCETAGNGGLSASAEEIDWWETFRPDIARYVQGGKIWVDPSTGEYFARCPWLKKSSDEKKFICEIYSDRPEDCRHYPVDVAQMVRDDCEMLERRDLDDIKRAQKQLDLLMADSRPPAGRER
;
A
#
# COMPACT_ATOMS: atom_id res chain seq x y z
N MET A 1 4.72 -16.27 -8.87
CA MET A 1 4.88 -14.82 -8.74
C MET A 1 6.31 -14.43 -9.05
N LYS A 2 6.48 -13.31 -9.75
CA LYS A 2 7.76 -12.63 -9.92
C LYS A 2 7.91 -11.47 -8.92
N ASN A 3 9.10 -10.91 -8.85
CA ASN A 3 9.40 -9.79 -7.95
C ASN A 3 8.58 -8.54 -8.31
N CYS A 4 8.22 -7.76 -7.29
CA CYS A 4 7.68 -6.42 -7.48
C CYS A 4 8.67 -5.56 -8.27
N ASN A 5 8.18 -4.87 -9.29
CA ASN A 5 8.99 -4.00 -10.14
C ASN A 5 8.88 -2.51 -9.79
N SER A 6 8.19 -2.19 -8.69
CA SER A 6 7.98 -0.80 -8.24
C SER A 6 7.28 0.07 -9.29
N CYS A 7 6.28 -0.48 -10.00
CA CYS A 7 5.52 0.22 -11.03
C CYS A 7 4.63 1.36 -10.50
N GLY A 8 4.35 1.41 -9.19
CA GLY A 8 3.58 2.48 -8.56
C GLY A 8 2.06 2.38 -8.69
N LYS A 9 1.52 1.46 -9.51
CA LYS A 9 0.06 1.31 -9.74
C LYS A 9 -0.77 1.26 -8.45
N CYS A 10 -0.34 0.45 -7.48
CA CYS A 10 -1.02 0.33 -6.18
C CYS A 10 -1.03 1.63 -5.37
N CYS A 11 -0.10 2.56 -5.64
CA CYS A 11 -0.03 3.87 -4.99
C CYS A 11 -0.75 4.98 -5.78
N GLU A 12 -0.99 4.78 -7.09
CA GLU A 12 -1.67 5.76 -7.93
C GLU A 12 -3.14 5.93 -7.53
N THR A 13 -3.78 4.87 -7.06
CA THR A 13 -5.15 4.91 -6.56
C THR A 13 -5.23 5.13 -5.05
N ALA A 14 -4.15 4.90 -4.30
CA ALA A 14 -4.21 4.85 -2.84
C ALA A 14 -4.49 6.19 -2.13
N GLY A 15 -4.36 7.32 -2.82
CA GLY A 15 -4.69 8.63 -2.24
C GLY A 15 -6.20 8.85 -2.06
N ASN A 16 -7.03 8.13 -2.80
CA ASN A 16 -8.45 8.43 -3.02
C ASN A 16 -9.39 8.09 -1.83
N GLY A 17 -8.85 8.03 -0.62
CA GLY A 17 -9.58 7.65 0.60
C GLY A 17 -9.76 6.14 0.80
N GLY A 18 -9.14 5.30 -0.03
CA GLY A 18 -9.15 3.85 0.12
C GLY A 18 -8.17 3.29 1.17
N LEU A 19 -7.42 4.14 1.86
CA LEU A 19 -6.46 3.76 2.89
C LEU A 19 -6.85 4.31 4.27
N SER A 20 -6.50 3.55 5.30
CA SER A 20 -6.63 3.93 6.69
C SER A 20 -5.31 3.77 7.46
N ALA A 21 -5.24 4.38 8.62
CA ALA A 21 -4.17 4.24 9.60
C ALA A 21 -4.81 4.09 10.98
N SER A 22 -4.13 3.40 11.90
CA SER A 22 -4.60 3.30 13.27
C SER A 22 -4.50 4.66 13.99
N ALA A 23 -5.26 4.83 15.08
CA ALA A 23 -5.18 6.05 15.89
C ALA A 23 -3.76 6.24 16.45
N GLU A 24 -3.14 5.15 16.88
CA GLU A 24 -1.77 5.14 17.42
C GLU A 24 -0.73 5.54 16.37
N GLU A 25 -0.90 5.13 15.11
CA GLU A 25 -0.03 5.57 14.01
C GLU A 25 -0.16 7.07 13.75
N ILE A 26 -1.39 7.58 13.75
CA ILE A 26 -1.67 9.00 13.57
C ILE A 26 -1.05 9.82 14.71
N ASP A 27 -1.28 9.42 15.96
CA ASP A 27 -0.72 10.08 17.15
C ASP A 27 0.82 10.10 17.09
N TRP A 28 1.43 9.00 16.61
CA TRP A 28 2.88 8.93 16.42
C TRP A 28 3.37 9.90 15.35
N TRP A 29 2.68 9.99 14.19
CA TRP A 29 3.05 10.97 13.16
C TRP A 29 2.89 12.40 13.63
N GLU A 30 1.84 12.73 14.37
CA GLU A 30 1.64 14.07 14.92
C GLU A 30 2.81 14.51 15.82
N THR A 31 3.41 13.56 16.53
CA THR A 31 4.54 13.83 17.44
C THR A 31 5.89 13.83 16.71
N PHE A 32 6.14 12.84 15.85
CA PHE A 32 7.48 12.55 15.33
C PHE A 32 7.66 12.79 13.83
N ARG A 33 6.57 12.86 13.07
CA ARG A 33 6.56 13.04 11.61
C ARG A 33 5.50 14.07 11.18
N PRO A 34 5.66 15.35 11.58
CA PRO A 34 4.72 16.40 11.23
C PRO A 34 4.60 16.62 9.71
N ASP A 35 5.62 16.23 8.95
CA ASP A 35 5.59 16.20 7.49
C ASP A 35 4.54 15.21 6.96
N ILE A 36 4.33 14.08 7.64
CA ILE A 36 3.28 13.10 7.34
C ILE A 36 1.94 13.55 7.91
N ALA A 37 1.92 13.94 9.18
CA ALA A 37 0.70 14.30 9.90
C ALA A 37 -0.08 15.46 9.27
N ARG A 38 0.58 16.38 8.56
CA ARG A 38 -0.10 17.48 7.84
C ARG A 38 -1.11 17.02 6.79
N TYR A 39 -1.06 15.77 6.36
CA TYR A 39 -2.03 15.17 5.43
C TYR A 39 -3.06 14.28 6.13
N VAL A 40 -3.19 14.43 7.45
CA VAL A 40 -4.20 13.76 8.28
C VAL A 40 -5.24 14.78 8.71
N GLN A 41 -6.53 14.44 8.55
CA GLN A 41 -7.64 15.29 8.97
C GLN A 41 -8.78 14.44 9.54
N GLY A 42 -9.06 14.61 10.84
CA GLY A 42 -10.16 13.90 11.51
C GLY A 42 -10.04 12.37 11.43
N GLY A 43 -8.82 11.84 11.62
CA GLY A 43 -8.53 10.40 11.52
C GLY A 43 -8.40 9.85 10.10
N LYS A 44 -8.62 10.67 9.07
CA LYS A 44 -8.47 10.29 7.66
C LYS A 44 -7.09 10.67 7.17
N ILE A 45 -6.45 9.80 6.39
CA ILE A 45 -5.13 10.04 5.82
C ILE A 45 -5.22 10.43 4.35
N TRP A 46 -4.18 11.13 3.88
CA TRP A 46 -4.05 11.63 2.51
C TRP A 46 -5.14 12.62 2.12
N VAL A 47 -5.45 13.52 3.04
CA VAL A 47 -6.34 14.66 2.81
C VAL A 47 -5.48 15.89 2.52
N ASP A 48 -5.80 16.62 1.45
CA ASP A 48 -5.16 17.88 1.12
C ASP A 48 -5.59 18.94 2.16
N PRO A 49 -4.66 19.52 2.93
CA PRO A 49 -4.99 20.48 3.98
C PRO A 49 -5.58 21.79 3.45
N SER A 50 -5.40 22.08 2.16
CA SER A 50 -5.87 23.30 1.51
C SER A 50 -7.32 23.18 1.06
N THR A 51 -7.75 21.99 0.63
CA THR A 51 -9.10 21.75 0.10
C THR A 51 -9.99 20.94 1.02
N GLY A 52 -9.40 20.15 1.92
CA GLY A 52 -10.11 19.15 2.74
C GLY A 52 -10.55 17.92 1.95
N GLU A 53 -10.10 17.77 0.70
CA GLU A 53 -10.42 16.63 -0.16
C GLU A 53 -9.30 15.59 -0.16
N TYR A 54 -9.63 14.33 -0.48
CA TYR A 54 -8.62 13.30 -0.66
C TYR A 54 -7.72 13.60 -1.85
N PHE A 55 -6.43 13.31 -1.74
CA PHE A 55 -5.55 13.36 -2.91
C PHE A 55 -5.99 12.33 -3.95
N ALA A 56 -6.00 12.68 -5.23
CA ALA A 56 -6.33 11.72 -6.29
C ALA A 56 -5.33 10.53 -6.36
N ARG A 57 -4.06 10.79 -5.98
CA ARG A 57 -2.96 9.81 -5.91
C ARG A 57 -2.22 9.94 -4.60
N CYS A 58 -1.48 8.92 -4.18
CA CYS A 58 -0.68 9.01 -2.96
C CYS A 58 0.31 10.21 -3.03
N PRO A 59 0.29 11.13 -2.04
CA PRO A 59 1.15 12.32 -2.06
C PRO A 59 2.64 11.98 -1.86
N TRP A 60 2.94 10.79 -1.36
CA TRP A 60 4.31 10.30 -1.11
C TRP A 60 4.89 9.47 -2.24
N LEU A 61 4.14 9.30 -3.33
CA LEU A 61 4.58 8.56 -4.49
C LEU A 61 5.50 9.44 -5.34
N LYS A 62 6.75 9.03 -5.52
CA LYS A 62 7.74 9.77 -6.29
C LYS A 62 8.38 8.89 -7.36
N LYS A 63 8.75 9.48 -8.50
CA LYS A 63 9.55 8.78 -9.51
C LYS A 63 11.02 8.71 -9.07
N SER A 64 11.66 7.58 -9.31
CA SER A 64 13.10 7.43 -9.15
C SER A 64 13.89 8.31 -10.13
N SER A 65 15.18 8.49 -9.87
CA SER A 65 16.09 9.28 -10.72
C SER A 65 16.27 8.74 -12.14
N ASP A 66 16.07 7.43 -12.34
CA ASP A 66 16.08 6.79 -13.66
C ASP A 66 14.70 6.83 -14.36
N GLU A 67 13.70 7.47 -13.74
CA GLU A 67 12.31 7.64 -14.16
C GLU A 67 11.54 6.35 -14.49
N LYS A 68 12.13 5.18 -14.22
CA LYS A 68 11.55 3.86 -14.55
C LYS A 68 10.80 3.23 -13.39
N LYS A 69 11.02 3.70 -12.17
CA LYS A 69 10.45 3.13 -10.95
C LYS A 69 9.78 4.22 -10.12
N PHE A 70 8.91 3.79 -9.23
CA PHE A 70 8.36 4.63 -8.20
C PHE A 70 8.91 4.23 -6.84
N ILE A 71 9.12 5.24 -6.00
CA ILE A 71 9.53 5.10 -4.61
C ILE A 71 8.47 5.76 -3.72
N CYS A 72 8.33 5.23 -2.51
CA CYS A 72 7.54 5.86 -1.46
C CYS A 72 8.48 6.66 -0.57
N GLU A 73 8.28 7.97 -0.46
CA GLU A 73 9.13 8.84 0.37
C GLU A 73 8.98 8.56 1.87
N ILE A 74 7.91 7.88 2.28
CA ILE A 74 7.62 7.51 3.66
C ILE A 74 7.68 5.99 3.86
N TYR A 75 8.47 5.24 3.09
CA TYR A 75 8.41 3.77 3.04
C TYR A 75 8.41 3.10 4.43
N SER A 76 9.20 3.59 5.36
CA SER A 76 9.32 3.07 6.73
C SER A 76 8.15 3.47 7.64
N ASP A 77 7.44 4.54 7.30
CA ASP A 77 6.37 5.17 8.07
C ASP A 77 5.02 5.08 7.33
N ARG A 78 4.92 4.20 6.34
CA ARG A 78 3.68 3.96 5.61
C ARG A 78 2.60 3.49 6.58
N PRO A 79 1.31 3.85 6.37
CA PRO A 79 0.20 3.33 7.15
C PRO A 79 0.16 1.80 7.11
N GLU A 80 -0.45 1.19 8.11
CA GLU A 80 -0.61 -0.26 8.21
C GLU A 80 -1.20 -0.90 6.95
N ASP A 81 -2.25 -0.31 6.38
CA ASP A 81 -2.88 -0.80 5.13
C ASP A 81 -1.87 -0.90 3.97
N CYS A 82 -0.97 0.07 3.86
CA CYS A 82 0.09 0.05 2.85
C CYS A 82 1.17 -0.99 3.13
N ARG A 83 1.43 -1.32 4.40
CA ARG A 83 2.40 -2.36 4.78
C ARG A 83 1.83 -3.76 4.51
N HIS A 84 0.53 -3.93 4.68
CA HIS A 84 -0.16 -5.20 4.45
C HIS A 84 -0.43 -5.51 2.98
N TYR A 85 -0.29 -4.50 2.10
CA TYR A 85 -0.50 -4.68 0.67
C TYR A 85 0.62 -5.53 0.03
N PRO A 86 0.27 -6.52 -0.83
CA PRO A 86 -1.08 -7.00 -1.11
C PRO A 86 -1.59 -8.00 -0.06
N VAL A 87 -2.88 -7.92 0.26
CA VAL A 87 -3.54 -8.79 1.27
C VAL A 87 -3.84 -10.17 0.72
N ASP A 88 -4.32 -10.27 -0.52
CA ASP A 88 -4.58 -11.55 -1.16
C ASP A 88 -4.36 -11.48 -2.68
N VAL A 89 -4.29 -12.64 -3.32
CA VAL A 89 -4.15 -12.74 -4.78
C VAL A 89 -5.35 -12.12 -5.50
N ALA A 90 -6.54 -12.15 -4.90
CA ALA A 90 -7.72 -11.54 -5.51
C ALA A 90 -7.57 -10.02 -5.62
N GLN A 91 -6.98 -9.36 -4.62
CA GLN A 91 -6.61 -7.95 -4.64
C GLN A 91 -5.57 -7.69 -5.73
N MET A 92 -4.51 -8.51 -5.79
CA MET A 92 -3.51 -8.40 -6.85
C MET A 92 -4.12 -8.49 -8.25
N VAL A 93 -5.14 -9.35 -8.46
CA VAL A 93 -5.86 -9.44 -9.73
C VAL A 93 -6.70 -8.20 -10.00
N ARG A 94 -7.43 -7.68 -9.00
CA ARG A 94 -8.22 -6.43 -9.13
C ARG A 94 -7.35 -5.23 -9.48
N ASP A 95 -6.14 -5.21 -8.93
CA ASP A 95 -5.21 -4.09 -9.07
C ASP A 95 -4.26 -4.26 -10.27
N ASP A 96 -4.49 -5.25 -11.13
CA ASP A 96 -3.63 -5.58 -12.28
C ASP A 96 -2.13 -5.65 -11.89
N CYS A 97 -1.87 -6.32 -10.76
CA CYS A 97 -0.55 -6.39 -10.18
C CYS A 97 0.37 -7.23 -11.07
N GLU A 98 1.42 -6.59 -11.56
CA GLU A 98 2.35 -7.21 -12.49
C GLU A 98 3.16 -8.33 -11.85
N MET A 99 3.19 -8.50 -10.54
CA MET A 99 3.85 -9.65 -9.89
C MET A 99 3.21 -10.99 -10.27
N LEU A 100 1.93 -10.99 -10.64
CA LEU A 100 1.21 -12.19 -11.06
C LEU A 100 1.68 -12.63 -12.45
N GLU A 101 1.93 -13.93 -12.58
CA GLU A 101 2.21 -14.60 -13.84
C GLU A 101 1.05 -15.53 -14.20
N ARG A 102 0.98 -15.98 -15.47
CA ARG A 102 -0.09 -16.88 -15.94
C ARG A 102 -0.26 -18.11 -15.04
N ARG A 103 0.85 -18.72 -14.61
CA ARG A 103 0.87 -19.87 -13.69
C ARG A 103 0.22 -19.59 -12.32
N ASP A 104 0.25 -18.33 -11.86
CA ASP A 104 -0.35 -17.94 -10.59
C ASP A 104 -1.87 -17.84 -10.73
N LEU A 105 -2.37 -17.47 -11.91
CA LEU A 105 -3.79 -17.43 -12.23
C LEU A 105 -4.37 -18.85 -12.45
N ASP A 106 -3.55 -19.76 -12.97
CA ASP A 106 -3.94 -21.17 -13.17
C ASP A 106 -4.10 -21.92 -11.83
N ASP A 107 -3.38 -21.51 -10.78
CA ASP A 107 -3.47 -22.09 -9.42
C ASP A 107 -3.40 -21.01 -8.33
N ILE A 108 -4.54 -20.35 -8.11
CA ILE A 108 -4.70 -19.27 -7.11
C ILE A 108 -4.36 -19.72 -5.69
N LYS A 109 -4.63 -20.99 -5.33
CA LYS A 109 -4.35 -21.50 -3.98
C LYS A 109 -2.84 -21.60 -3.74
N ARG A 110 -2.10 -22.09 -4.73
CA ARG A 110 -0.64 -22.11 -4.68
C ARG A 110 -0.07 -20.70 -4.68
N ALA A 111 -0.60 -19.82 -5.52
CA ALA A 111 -0.21 -18.42 -5.58
C ALA A 111 -0.40 -17.73 -4.21
N GLN A 112 -1.56 -17.91 -3.56
CA GLN A 112 -1.83 -17.33 -2.25
C GLN A 112 -0.82 -17.80 -1.19
N LYS A 113 -0.49 -19.10 -1.15
CA LYS A 113 0.55 -19.61 -0.24
C LYS A 113 1.91 -18.98 -0.50
N GLN A 114 2.27 -18.75 -1.77
CA GLN A 114 3.52 -18.06 -2.11
C GLN A 114 3.49 -16.60 -1.67
N LEU A 115 2.37 -15.91 -1.84
CA LEU A 115 2.20 -14.54 -1.36
C LEU A 115 2.29 -14.45 0.16
N ASP A 116 1.65 -15.36 0.88
CA ASP A 116 1.70 -15.36 2.35
C ASP A 116 3.11 -15.59 2.87
N LEU A 117 3.92 -16.42 2.19
CA LEU A 117 5.34 -16.57 2.51
C LEU A 117 6.13 -15.29 2.21
N LEU A 118 5.85 -14.62 1.09
CA LEU A 118 6.51 -13.37 0.72
C LEU A 118 6.18 -12.23 1.70
N MET A 119 4.96 -12.21 2.23
CA MET A 119 4.43 -11.15 3.10
C MET A 119 4.51 -11.50 4.59
N ALA A 120 5.19 -12.59 4.97
CA ALA A 120 5.19 -13.10 6.34
C ALA A 120 5.71 -12.10 7.40
N ASP A 121 6.65 -11.22 7.03
CA ASP A 121 7.17 -10.17 7.91
C ASP A 121 6.24 -8.96 8.01
N SER A 122 5.27 -8.85 7.10
CA SER A 122 4.37 -7.69 7.01
C SER A 122 2.98 -8.00 7.56
N ARG A 123 2.45 -9.21 7.37
CA ARG A 123 1.09 -9.59 7.80
C ARG A 123 0.93 -11.10 7.99
N PRO A 124 -0.09 -11.56 8.74
CA PRO A 124 -0.44 -12.97 8.77
C PRO A 124 -0.94 -13.50 7.41
N PRO A 125 -0.91 -14.83 7.19
CA PRO A 125 -1.47 -15.46 6.00
C PRO A 125 -2.95 -15.15 5.79
N ALA A 126 -3.34 -14.85 4.56
CA ALA A 126 -4.74 -14.57 4.25
C ALA A 126 -5.55 -15.87 4.28
N GLY A 127 -6.61 -15.91 5.09
CA GLY A 127 -7.54 -17.05 5.14
C GLY A 127 -7.27 -18.09 6.23
N ARG A 128 -6.62 -17.74 7.34
CA ARG A 128 -6.82 -18.47 8.61
C ARG A 128 -7.88 -17.76 9.46
N GLU A 129 -9.14 -17.96 9.09
CA GLU A 129 -10.32 -17.95 9.97
C GLU A 129 -11.57 -18.11 9.10
N ARG A 130 -11.98 -19.36 8.90
CA ARG A 130 -13.35 -19.88 9.10
C ARG A 130 -13.27 -21.36 9.42
#